data_AF-A0A2X2JZW0-F1
#
_entry.id   AF-A0A2X2JZW0-F1
#
_cell.length_a   1.000
_cell.length_b   1.000
_cell.length_c   1.000
_cell.angle_alpha   90.00
_cell.angle_beta   90.00
_cell.angle_gamma   90.00
#
_symmetry.space_group_name_H-M   'P 1'
#
loop_
_entity.id
_entity.type
_entity.pdbx_description
1 polymer ?
#
loop_
_entity_poly.entity_id
_entity_poly.type
_entity_poly.pdbx_seq_one_letter_code
_entity_poly.pdbx_strand_id
1 'polypeptide(L)'
;MNYKISYAVSLALRYIPDIQETYFNISQAQQARGYDNSKKAKFTSRVKGIKRIVLPLIFSSIERIDTISTAMELRQFGQYKRRTWYVKKQLKKDDYVVLCLTLILLMLVVTLFFLNNSRYFNPWH
;
A
#
# COMPACT_ATOMS: atom_id res chain seq x y z
N MET A 1 6.83 -11.93 -11.84
CA MET A 1 6.77 -11.43 -10.45
C MET A 1 6.30 -12.54 -9.52
N ASN A 2 6.87 -12.64 -8.32
CA ASN A 2 6.43 -13.61 -7.31
C ASN A 2 5.01 -13.22 -6.84
N TYR A 3 3.99 -13.97 -7.26
CA TYR A 3 2.57 -13.68 -6.97
C TYR A 3 2.28 -13.56 -5.47
N LYS A 4 3.10 -14.19 -4.61
CA LYS A 4 3.02 -14.08 -3.16
C LYS A 4 3.23 -12.64 -2.68
N ILE A 5 4.15 -11.90 -3.33
CA ILE A 5 4.44 -10.50 -2.99
C ILE A 5 3.26 -9.61 -3.38
N SER A 6 2.77 -9.74 -4.61
CA SER A 6 1.60 -8.97 -5.07
C SER A 6 0.37 -9.24 -4.19
N TYR A 7 0.16 -10.50 -3.78
CA TYR A 7 -0.91 -10.87 -2.87
C TYR A 7 -0.72 -10.26 -1.48
N ALA A 8 0.48 -10.35 -0.89
CA ALA A 8 0.79 -9.77 0.41
C ALA A 8 0.53 -8.25 0.45
N VAL A 9 0.96 -7.52 -0.60
CA VAL A 9 0.69 -6.08 -0.72
C VAL A 9 -0.81 -5.79 -0.84
N SER A 10 -1.52 -6.52 -1.70
CA SER A 10 -2.97 -6.33 -1.87
C SER A 10 -3.75 -6.61 -0.58
N LEU A 11 -3.29 -7.59 0.19
CA LEU A 11 -3.85 -7.99 1.46
C LEU A 11 -3.59 -6.92 2.53
N ALA A 12 -2.35 -6.41 2.60
CA ALA A 12 -1.99 -5.32 3.50
C ALA A 12 -2.85 -4.07 3.25
N LEU A 13 -2.99 -3.64 2.00
CA LEU A 13 -3.81 -2.49 1.64
C LEU A 13 -5.28 -2.66 2.04
N ARG A 14 -5.83 -3.89 1.89
CA ARG A 14 -7.20 -4.20 2.32
C ARG A 14 -7.36 -4.17 3.85
N TYR A 15 -6.33 -4.54 4.62
CA TYR A 15 -6.41 -4.58 6.08
C TYR A 15 -6.12 -3.26 6.78
N ILE A 16 -5.52 -2.27 6.11
CA ILE A 16 -5.34 -0.91 6.67
C ILE A 16 -6.63 -0.34 7.27
N PRO A 17 -7.78 -0.29 6.55
CA PRO A 17 -9.01 0.28 7.12
C PRO A 17 -9.53 -0.48 8.34
N ASP A 18 -9.43 -1.81 8.34
CA ASP A 18 -9.88 -2.66 9.44
C ASP A 18 -8.98 -2.52 10.70
N ILE A 19 -7.66 -2.37 10.51
CA ILE A 19 -6.72 -2.06 11.61
C ILE A 19 -7.02 -0.68 12.19
N GLN A 20 -7.36 0.31 11.35
CA GLN A 20 -7.74 1.65 11.82
C GLN A 20 -9.00 1.61 12.68
N GLU A 21 -10.03 0.90 12.22
CA GLU A 21 -11.26 0.71 12.99
C GLU A 21 -10.99 0.04 14.34
N THR A 22 -10.20 -1.03 14.35
CA THR A 22 -9.78 -1.73 15.57
C THR A 22 -9.03 -0.79 16.52
N TYR A 23 -8.13 0.03 15.99
CA TYR A 23 -7.43 1.06 16.77
C TYR A 23 -8.40 2.08 17.40
N PHE A 24 -9.37 2.59 16.64
CA PHE A 24 -10.36 3.53 17.15
C PHE A 24 -11.24 2.90 18.23
N ASN A 25 -11.66 1.64 18.05
CA ASN A 25 -12.45 0.91 19.03
C ASN A 25 -11.66 0.71 20.34
N ILE A 26 -10.40 0.28 20.25
CA ILE A 26 -9.53 0.13 21.43
C ILE A 26 -9.30 1.50 22.09
N SER A 27 -9.03 2.54 21.30
CA SER A 27 -8.79 3.89 21.82
C SER A 27 -10.01 4.43 22.59
N GLN A 28 -11.21 4.28 22.05
CA GLN A 28 -12.45 4.68 22.72
C GLN A 28 -12.70 3.87 23.99
N ALA A 29 -12.44 2.55 23.97
CA ALA A 29 -12.56 1.70 25.16
C ALA A 29 -11.57 2.12 26.27
N GLN A 30 -10.33 2.50 25.92
CA GLN A 30 -9.37 3.03 26.90
C GLN A 30 -9.78 4.42 27.42
N GLN A 31 -10.37 5.27 26.58
CA GLN A 31 -10.92 6.56 27.03
C GLN A 31 -12.08 6.37 28.02
N ALA A 32 -12.97 5.40 27.78
CA ALA A 32 -14.04 5.04 28.71
C ALA A 32 -13.51 4.51 30.06
N ARG A 33 -12.33 3.89 30.07
CA ARG A 33 -11.60 3.48 31.30
C ARG A 33 -10.89 4.64 32.01
N GLY A 34 -11.13 5.88 31.58
CA GLY A 34 -10.57 7.09 32.20
C GLY A 34 -9.17 7.45 31.72
N TYR A 35 -8.65 6.80 30.67
CA TYR A 35 -7.36 7.18 30.09
C TYR A 35 -7.53 8.30 29.08
N ASP A 36 -7.29 9.53 29.53
CA ASP A 36 -7.34 10.69 28.66
C ASP A 36 -6.03 10.84 27.84
N ASN A 37 -6.15 10.71 26.53
CA ASN A 37 -5.07 10.97 25.56
C ASN A 37 -5.00 12.45 25.14
N SER A 38 -5.70 13.34 25.85
CA SER A 38 -5.73 14.78 25.61
C SER A 38 -4.34 15.42 25.59
N LYS A 39 -4.22 16.54 24.86
CA LYS A 39 -3.01 17.38 24.74
C LYS A 39 -2.49 17.89 26.10
N LYS A 40 -3.27 17.76 27.19
CA LYS A 40 -2.89 18.18 28.54
C LYS A 40 -1.98 17.18 29.29
N ALA A 41 -1.77 15.96 28.78
CA ALA A 41 -0.91 14.96 29.41
C ALA A 41 0.58 15.15 29.07
N LYS A 42 1.47 14.96 30.05
CA LYS A 42 2.94 14.97 29.85
C LYS A 42 3.36 13.96 28.78
N PHE A 43 4.35 14.29 27.95
CA PHE A 43 4.85 13.44 26.86
C PHE A 43 5.20 12.01 27.32
N THR A 44 5.80 11.86 28.50
CA THR A 44 6.11 10.56 29.12
C THR A 44 4.87 9.73 29.47
N SER A 45 3.78 10.39 29.88
CA SER A 45 2.50 9.75 30.17
C SER A 45 1.80 9.29 28.88
N ARG A 46 1.97 10.05 27.79
CA ARG A 46 1.46 9.71 26.45
C ARG A 46 2.13 8.46 25.87
N VAL A 47 3.46 8.37 25.97
CA VAL A 47 4.22 7.18 25.54
C VAL A 47 3.83 5.94 26.35
N LYS A 48 3.61 6.09 27.67
CA LYS A 48 3.13 4.99 28.52
C LYS A 48 1.67 4.59 28.19
N GLY A 49 0.85 5.54 27.74
CA GLY A 49 -0.53 5.30 27.27
C GLY A 49 -0.58 4.53 25.96
N ILE A 50 0.32 4.82 25.00
CA ILE A 50 0.39 4.12 23.70
C ILE A 50 0.53 2.60 23.87
N LYS A 51 1.32 2.15 24.84
CA LYS A 51 1.50 0.70 25.12
C LYS A 51 0.17 -0.03 25.36
N ARG A 52 -0.82 0.65 25.97
CA ARG A 52 -2.13 0.07 26.31
C ARG A 52 -3.03 -0.13 25.10
N ILE A 53 -2.79 0.60 24.01
CA ILE A 53 -3.52 0.46 22.75
C ILE A 53 -2.76 -0.52 21.84
N VAL A 54 -1.44 -0.40 21.78
CA VAL A 54 -0.59 -1.22 20.91
C VAL A 54 -0.61 -2.70 21.31
N LEU A 55 -0.56 -3.02 22.62
CA LEU A 55 -0.58 -4.42 23.07
C LEU A 55 -1.85 -5.16 22.63
N PRO A 56 -3.08 -4.69 22.94
CA PRO A 56 -4.31 -5.34 22.45
C PRO A 56 -4.40 -5.38 20.93
N LEU A 57 -3.94 -4.34 20.23
CA LEU A 57 -3.95 -4.31 18.77
C LEU A 57 -3.04 -5.39 18.17
N ILE A 58 -1.86 -5.62 18.77
CA ILE A 58 -0.94 -6.69 18.35
C ILE A 58 -1.58 -8.06 18.56
N PHE A 59 -2.13 -8.35 19.74
CA PHE A 59 -2.78 -9.63 20.00
C PHE A 59 -3.94 -9.89 19.04
N SER A 60 -4.80 -8.88 18.85
CA SER A 60 -5.91 -8.98 17.88
C SER A 60 -5.42 -9.20 16.45
N SER A 61 -4.30 -8.57 16.07
CA SER A 61 -3.71 -8.75 14.74
C SER A 61 -3.13 -10.16 14.56
N ILE A 62 -2.52 -10.74 15.60
CA ILE A 62 -1.98 -12.11 15.56
C ILE A 62 -3.10 -13.14 15.41
N GLU A 63 -4.16 -13.05 16.20
CA GLU A 63 -5.35 -13.93 16.08
C GLU A 63 -5.98 -13.83 14.68
N ARG A 64 -6.07 -12.61 14.15
CA ARG A 64 -6.54 -12.38 12.79
C ARG A 64 -5.63 -13.03 11.74
N ILE A 65 -4.31 -12.94 11.89
CA ILE A 65 -3.36 -13.58 10.97
C ILE A 65 -3.54 -15.11 10.99
N ASP A 66 -3.71 -15.71 12.17
CA ASP A 66 -3.88 -17.15 12.33
C ASP A 66 -5.15 -17.66 11.61
N THR A 67 -6.27 -16.97 11.82
CA THR A 67 -7.54 -17.27 11.13
C THR A 67 -7.44 -17.09 9.61
N ILE A 68 -6.75 -16.04 9.14
CA ILE A 68 -6.51 -15.83 7.70
C ILE A 68 -5.61 -16.90 7.12
N SER A 69 -4.52 -17.26 7.81
CA SER A 69 -3.57 -18.29 7.35
C SER A 69 -4.27 -19.63 7.20
N THR A 70 -5.03 -20.03 8.21
CA THR A 70 -5.85 -21.25 8.18
C THR A 70 -6.83 -21.23 7.01
N ALA A 71 -7.55 -20.12 6.80
CA ALA A 71 -8.46 -19.97 5.67
C ALA A 71 -7.74 -20.00 4.30
N MET A 72 -6.52 -19.47 4.22
CA MET A 72 -5.68 -19.50 3.03
C MET A 72 -5.20 -20.91 2.71
N GLU A 73 -4.83 -21.70 3.73
CA GLU A 73 -4.46 -23.11 3.59
C GLU A 73 -5.63 -23.95 3.09
N LEU A 74 -6.84 -23.76 3.66
CA LEU A 74 -8.07 -24.42 3.19
C LEU A 74 -8.40 -24.10 1.72
N ARG A 75 -8.08 -22.88 1.27
CA ARG A 75 -8.23 -22.45 -0.13
C ARG A 75 -7.04 -22.86 -1.02
N GLN A 76 -6.19 -23.77 -0.54
CA GLN A 76 -5.01 -24.30 -1.23
C GLN A 76 -4.07 -23.18 -1.71
N PHE A 77 -3.93 -22.10 -0.93
CA PHE A 77 -3.07 -20.99 -1.29
C PHE A 77 -1.59 -21.41 -1.25
N GLY A 78 -0.92 -21.35 -2.40
CA GLY A 78 0.49 -21.71 -2.53
C GLY A 78 0.77 -23.16 -2.89
N GLN A 79 -0.25 -24.02 -3.00
CA GLN A 79 -0.08 -25.44 -3.37
C GLN A 79 0.28 -25.64 -4.85
N TYR A 80 -0.13 -24.74 -5.74
CA TYR A 80 0.11 -24.85 -7.19
C TYR A 80 1.07 -23.77 -7.71
N LYS A 81 1.96 -24.16 -8.66
CA LYS A 81 2.95 -23.26 -9.30
C LYS A 81 2.34 -22.23 -10.24
N ARG A 82 1.20 -22.53 -10.88
CA ARG A 82 0.50 -21.63 -11.82
C ARG A 82 -0.83 -21.18 -11.19
N ARG A 83 -1.05 -19.86 -11.14
CA ARG A 83 -2.31 -19.22 -10.71
C ARG A 83 -2.97 -18.55 -11.90
N THR A 84 -4.30 -18.62 -11.97
CA THR A 84 -5.12 -17.87 -12.92
C THR A 84 -5.53 -16.52 -12.30
N TRP A 85 -5.41 -15.43 -13.05
CA TRP A 85 -5.79 -14.09 -12.59
C TRP A 85 -7.28 -13.87 -12.83
N TYR A 86 -8.05 -13.62 -11.76
CA TYR A 86 -9.49 -13.33 -11.86
C TYR A 86 -9.75 -11.87 -12.24
N VAL A 87 -9.02 -10.94 -11.62
CA VAL A 87 -9.13 -9.50 -11.91
C VAL A 87 -8.05 -9.13 -12.92
N LYS A 88 -8.43 -9.11 -14.20
CA LYS A 88 -7.61 -8.50 -15.26
C LYS A 88 -8.18 -7.13 -15.59
N LYS A 89 -7.36 -6.08 -15.45
CA LYS A 89 -7.72 -4.76 -15.95
C LYS A 89 -7.51 -4.77 -17.47
N GLN A 90 -8.61 -4.78 -18.22
CA GLN A 90 -8.54 -4.66 -19.67
C GLN A 90 -8.07 -3.26 -20.04
N LEU A 91 -7.19 -3.17 -21.04
CA LEU A 91 -6.75 -1.90 -21.60
C LEU A 91 -7.97 -1.19 -22.19
N LYS A 92 -8.20 0.06 -21.75
CA LYS A 92 -9.28 0.89 -22.28
C LYS A 92 -8.81 1.63 -23.52
N LYS A 93 -9.76 2.12 -24.32
CA LYS A 93 -9.47 2.95 -25.51
C LYS A 93 -8.62 4.17 -25.14
N ASP A 94 -8.85 4.74 -23.95
CA ASP A 94 -8.07 5.86 -23.43
C ASP A 94 -6.59 5.49 -23.21
N ASP A 95 -6.30 4.26 -22.78
CA ASP A 95 -4.92 3.78 -22.59
C ASP A 95 -4.18 3.76 -23.94
N TYR A 96 -4.86 3.42 -25.03
CA TYR A 96 -4.28 3.44 -26.37
C TYR A 96 -4.02 4.87 -26.88
N VAL A 97 -4.91 5.82 -26.57
CA VAL A 97 -4.72 7.24 -26.94
C VAL A 97 -3.50 7.82 -26.22
N VAL A 98 -3.39 7.59 -24.91
CA VAL A 98 -2.24 8.04 -24.11
C VAL A 98 -0.95 7.39 -24.62
N LEU A 99 -0.98 6.08 -24.90
CA LEU A 99 0.19 5.37 -25.41
C LEU A 99 0.63 5.95 -26.77
N CYS A 100 -0.31 6.18 -27.69
CA CYS A 100 -0.02 6.79 -28.99
C CYS A 100 0.58 8.19 -28.84
N LEU A 101 0.00 9.04 -27.97
CA LEU A 101 0.48 10.40 -27.72
C LEU A 101 1.89 10.41 -27.12
N THR A 102 2.17 9.54 -26.14
CA THR A 102 3.52 9.40 -25.58
C THR A 102 4.55 8.94 -26.62
N LEU A 103 4.15 8.07 -27.53
CA LEU A 103 5.01 7.55 -28.59
C LEU A 103 5.32 8.62 -29.65
N ILE A 104 4.31 9.44 -30.01
CA ILE A 104 4.49 10.61 -30.89
C ILE A 104 5.42 11.63 -30.24
N LEU A 105 5.23 11.94 -28.95
CA LEU A 105 6.07 12.89 -28.24
C LEU A 105 7.53 12.40 -28.15
N LEU A 106 7.73 11.11 -27.89
CA LEU A 106 9.06 10.49 -27.88
C LEU A 106 9.72 10.57 -29.26
N MET A 107 8.99 10.24 -30.33
CA MET A 107 9.50 10.39 -31.70
C MET A 107 9.86 11.85 -32.00
N LEU A 108 9.04 12.82 -31.59
CA LEU A 108 9.31 14.23 -31.78
C LEU A 108 10.60 14.65 -31.06
N VAL A 109 10.78 14.25 -29.81
CA VAL A 109 12.02 14.50 -29.04
C VAL A 109 13.23 13.87 -29.71
N VAL A 110 13.13 12.61 -30.17
CA VAL A 110 14.20 11.91 -30.86
C VAL A 110 14.54 12.59 -32.19
N THR A 111 13.54 12.92 -33.00
CA THR A 111 13.73 13.62 -34.27
C THR A 111 14.34 15.00 -34.07
N LEU A 112 13.87 15.77 -33.07
CA LEU A 112 14.51 17.03 -32.69
C LEU A 112 15.94 16.84 -32.18
N PHE A 113 16.23 15.78 -31.43
CA PHE A 113 17.57 15.46 -30.98
C PHE A 113 18.52 15.14 -32.16
N PHE A 114 18.06 14.37 -33.15
CA PHE A 114 18.83 14.06 -34.36
C PHE A 114 18.98 15.25 -35.31
N LEU A 115 17.93 16.06 -35.48
CA LEU A 115 17.99 17.31 -36.27
C LEU A 115 18.87 18.37 -35.59
N ASN A 116 18.85 18.43 -34.26
CA ASN A 116 19.67 19.34 -33.46
C ASN A 116 21.05 18.75 -33.10
N ASN A 117 21.52 17.77 -33.88
CA ASN A 117 22.81 17.07 -33.76
C ASN A 117 23.92 18.00 -33.21
N SER A 118 24.20 17.88 -31.92
CA SER A 118 25.33 18.53 -31.23
C SER A 118 25.25 20.05 -31.02
N ARG A 119 24.15 20.62 -30.50
CA ARG A 119 24.23 21.91 -29.79
C ARG A 119 23.70 21.79 -28.37
N TYR A 120 24.55 21.20 -27.53
CA TYR A 120 24.68 21.70 -26.16
C TYR A 120 24.80 23.22 -26.26
N PHE A 121 23.78 23.89 -25.74
CA PHE A 121 23.85 25.28 -25.36
C PHE A 121 24.99 25.40 -24.35
N ASN A 122 26.16 25.87 -24.78
CA ASN A 122 27.24 26.28 -23.89
C ASN A 122 27.22 27.82 -23.81
N PRO A 123 26.63 28.44 -22.77
CA PRO A 123 26.56 29.89 -22.67
C PRO A 123 27.83 30.54 -22.07
N TRP A 124 28.97 29.83 -21.96
CA TRP A 124 30.18 30.35 -21.29
C TRP A 124 31.51 29.98 -21.97
N HIS A 125 31.57 29.91 -23.30
CA HIS A 125 32.81 30.14 -24.07
C HIS A 125 32.51 30.53 -25.50
#